data_AF-A0A661PLC6-F1
#
_entry.id   AF-A0A661PLC6-F1
#
_cell.length_a   1.000
_cell.length_b   1.000
_cell.length_c   1.000
_cell.angle_alpha   90.00
_cell.angle_beta   90.00
_cell.angle_gamma   90.00
#
_symmetry.space_group_name_H-M   'P 1'
#
loop_
_entity.id
_entity.type
_entity.pdbx_description
1 polymer ?
#
loop_
_entity_poly.entity_id
_entity_poly.type
_entity_poly.pdbx_seq_one_letter_code
_entity_poly.pdbx_strand_id
1 'polypeptide(L)'
;NLATEMAELQERITTTKKGSITSVQAIYVPADDLTDPAPATSFAHLDATTVLSRQIAELGIYPAVDPLDSSSRILDPRVLGDKHYNIARDVQLVLQRYKDLQDIIAILGMDELSEEDKQLVSRARKIQRFLSQPFHVAEEFTGTPGVYVKLEDTIRGFEEILSGKYDDLPEQAFYMVGGIEEVVEKAKKLGV
;
A
#
# COMPACT_ATOMS: atom_id res chain seq x y z
N ASN A 1 9.51 34.12 0.84
CA ASN A 1 8.17 33.48 0.74
C ASN A 1 8.42 31.99 0.84
N LEU A 2 7.62 31.24 1.61
CA LEU A 2 7.85 29.83 1.95
C LEU A 2 8.18 28.97 0.72
N ALA A 3 7.48 29.20 -0.40
CA ALA A 3 7.71 28.50 -1.66
C ALA A 3 9.12 28.69 -2.24
N THR A 4 9.70 29.89 -2.14
CA THR A 4 11.04 30.17 -2.67
C THR A 4 12.11 29.44 -1.88
N GLU A 5 12.03 29.49 -0.55
CA GLU A 5 12.99 28.80 0.33
C GLU A 5 12.89 27.27 0.19
N MET A 6 11.66 26.74 0.05
CA MET A 6 11.45 25.32 -0.23
C MET A 6 12.07 24.91 -1.56
N ALA A 7 11.83 25.68 -2.63
CA ALA A 7 12.38 25.38 -3.95
C ALA A 7 13.91 25.42 -3.97
N GLU A 8 14.54 26.42 -3.34
CA GLU A 8 16.00 26.52 -3.25
C GLU A 8 16.64 25.30 -2.58
N LEU A 9 15.96 24.70 -1.61
CA LEU A 9 16.40 23.47 -0.97
C LEU A 9 16.16 22.25 -1.86
N GLN A 10 14.93 22.05 -2.35
CA GLN A 10 14.52 20.85 -3.06
C GLN A 10 15.23 20.70 -4.42
N GLU A 11 15.45 21.78 -5.17
CA GLU A 11 16.11 21.72 -6.48
C GLU A 11 17.59 21.30 -6.40
N ARG A 12 18.21 21.42 -5.21
CA ARG A 12 19.58 20.92 -4.99
C ARG A 12 19.62 19.39 -4.81
N ILE A 13 18.49 18.79 -4.46
CA ILE A 13 18.35 17.36 -4.19
C ILE A 13 17.90 16.69 -5.49
N THR A 14 18.85 16.45 -6.39
CA THR A 14 18.53 15.89 -7.71
C THR A 14 19.66 15.03 -8.26
N THR A 15 19.36 14.34 -9.36
CA THR A 15 20.34 13.58 -10.12
C THR A 15 21.00 14.44 -11.18
N THR A 16 22.34 14.39 -11.24
CA THR A 16 23.15 15.12 -12.22
C THR A 16 23.93 14.15 -13.10
N LYS A 17 24.63 14.67 -14.11
CA LYS A 17 25.55 13.86 -14.94
C LYS A 17 26.75 13.28 -14.16
N LYS A 18 27.02 13.77 -12.96
CA LYS A 18 28.15 13.32 -12.12
C LYS A 18 27.76 12.26 -11.09
N GLY A 19 26.47 12.09 -10.81
CA GLY A 19 25.96 11.21 -9.77
C GLY A 19 24.52 11.52 -9.41
N SER A 20 23.91 10.66 -8.60
CA SER A 20 22.51 10.74 -8.20
C SER A 20 22.36 10.92 -6.69
N ILE A 21 21.37 11.70 -6.27
CA ILE A 21 20.88 11.75 -4.89
C ILE A 21 19.45 11.22 -4.89
N THR A 22 19.20 10.17 -4.11
CA THR A 22 17.85 9.68 -3.83
C THR A 22 17.49 10.09 -2.40
N SER A 23 16.61 11.08 -2.24
CA SER A 23 16.20 11.55 -0.91
C SER A 23 14.92 10.89 -0.45
N VAL A 24 14.89 10.44 0.80
CA VAL A 24 13.68 10.07 1.52
C VAL A 24 13.44 11.13 2.59
N GLN A 25 12.31 11.82 2.51
CA GLN A 25 12.01 12.98 3.36
C GLN A 25 10.76 12.69 4.20
N ALA A 26 10.89 12.80 5.53
CA ALA A 26 9.76 12.70 6.43
C ALA A 26 9.08 14.06 6.54
N ILE A 27 7.84 14.15 6.06
CA ILE A 27 7.01 15.36 6.13
C ILE A 27 5.95 15.14 7.20
N TYR A 28 6.00 15.94 8.26
CA TYR A 28 4.96 15.95 9.28
C TYR A 28 3.77 16.77 8.78
N VAL A 29 2.59 16.16 8.80
CA VAL A 29 1.33 16.80 8.41
C VAL A 29 0.63 17.30 9.67
N PRO A 30 0.49 18.63 9.86
CA PRO A 30 -0.21 19.16 11.02
C PRO A 30 -1.69 18.76 11.02
N ALA A 31 -2.18 18.24 12.14
CA ALA A 31 -3.60 17.91 12.34
C ALA A 31 -4.22 17.00 11.25
N ASP A 32 -3.42 16.15 10.61
CA ASP A 32 -3.83 15.27 9.51
C ASP A 32 -4.42 16.04 8.29
N ASP A 33 -4.12 17.34 8.12
CA ASP A 33 -4.56 18.18 7.01
C ASP A 33 -3.51 18.30 5.88
N LEU A 34 -3.72 17.53 4.81
CA LEU A 34 -2.87 17.55 3.61
C LEU A 34 -2.99 18.84 2.78
N THR A 35 -4.01 19.67 3.05
CA THR A 35 -4.23 20.93 2.34
C THR A 35 -3.50 22.12 2.97
N ASP A 36 -2.82 21.90 4.11
CA ASP A 36 -1.98 22.91 4.73
C ASP A 36 -0.89 23.40 3.74
N PRO A 37 -0.58 24.70 3.68
CA PRO A 37 0.37 25.25 2.72
C PRO A 37 1.77 24.61 2.77
N ALA A 38 2.23 24.14 3.94
CA ALA A 38 3.57 23.56 4.08
C ALA A 38 3.71 22.19 3.37
N PRO A 39 2.87 21.17 3.66
CA PRO A 39 2.89 19.91 2.92
C PRO A 39 2.52 20.12 1.44
N ALA A 40 1.52 20.95 1.14
CA ALA A 40 1.11 21.20 -0.25
C ALA A 40 2.26 21.76 -1.12
N THR A 41 3.05 22.70 -0.59
CA THR A 41 4.22 23.25 -1.30
C THR A 41 5.33 22.21 -1.44
N SER A 42 5.50 21.34 -0.44
CA SER A 42 6.53 20.30 -0.46
C SER A 42 6.22 19.21 -1.49
N PHE A 43 4.96 18.80 -1.62
CA PHE A 43 4.53 17.75 -2.54
C PHE A 43 4.78 18.08 -4.02
N ALA A 44 4.77 19.36 -4.39
CA ALA A 44 5.05 19.79 -5.75
C ALA A 44 6.47 19.44 -6.23
N HIS A 45 7.40 19.18 -5.30
CA HIS A 45 8.80 18.83 -5.61
C HIS A 45 9.10 17.34 -5.52
N LEU A 46 8.14 16.50 -5.11
CA LEU A 46 8.37 15.07 -4.88
C LEU A 46 7.96 14.23 -6.09
N ASP A 47 8.85 13.32 -6.51
CA ASP A 47 8.55 12.35 -7.58
C ASP A 47 7.63 11.20 -7.11
N ALA A 48 7.62 10.93 -5.80
CA ALA A 48 6.76 9.94 -5.17
C ALA A 48 6.37 10.39 -3.77
N THR A 49 5.13 10.10 -3.38
CA THR A 49 4.58 10.36 -2.07
C THR A 49 4.11 9.06 -1.43
N THR A 50 4.58 8.79 -0.21
CA THR A 50 4.10 7.67 0.59
C THR A 50 3.39 8.24 1.80
N VAL A 51 2.05 8.21 1.76
CA VAL A 51 1.19 8.77 2.80
C VAL A 51 0.98 7.70 3.87
N LEU A 52 1.19 8.06 5.14
CA LEU A 52 0.92 7.18 6.26
C LEU A 52 -0.40 7.58 6.92
N SER A 53 -1.33 6.63 7.04
CA SER A 53 -2.68 6.87 7.55
C SER A 53 -2.88 6.29 8.94
N ARG A 54 -3.42 7.12 9.84
CA ARG A 54 -3.81 6.69 11.20
C ARG A 54 -4.86 5.58 11.15
N GLN A 55 -5.84 5.67 10.25
CA GLN A 55 -6.92 4.69 10.11
C GLN A 55 -6.37 3.30 9.76
N ILE A 56 -5.33 3.22 8.93
CA ILE A 56 -4.69 1.95 8.57
C ILE A 56 -3.89 1.38 9.75
N ALA A 57 -3.20 2.23 10.51
CA ALA A 57 -2.46 1.82 11.70
C ALA A 57 -3.40 1.27 12.80
N GLU A 58 -4.59 1.86 12.98
CA GLU A 58 -5.62 1.39 13.92
C GLU A 58 -6.15 -0.01 13.58
N LEU A 59 -6.09 -0.41 12.30
CA LEU A 59 -6.39 -1.77 11.87
C LEU A 59 -5.24 -2.76 12.15
N GLY A 60 -4.12 -2.29 12.71
CA GLY A 60 -2.92 -3.08 12.97
C GLY A 60 -2.08 -3.37 11.74
N ILE A 61 -2.31 -2.67 10.62
CA ILE A 61 -1.59 -2.90 9.36
C ILE A 61 -0.31 -2.08 9.34
N TYR A 62 0.84 -2.76 9.30
CA TYR A 62 2.15 -2.15 9.24
C TYR A 62 2.94 -2.65 8.03
N PRO A 63 3.54 -1.76 7.22
CA PRO A 63 3.53 -0.30 7.37
C PRO A 63 2.15 0.32 7.06
N ALA A 64 1.81 1.42 7.75
CA ALA A 64 0.50 2.07 7.64
C ALA A 64 0.38 2.96 6.39
N VAL A 65 0.87 2.49 5.25
CA VAL A 65 0.85 3.20 3.97
C VAL A 65 -0.57 3.21 3.41
N ASP A 66 -1.07 4.38 3.03
CA ASP A 66 -2.33 4.50 2.30
C ASP A 66 -2.12 4.18 0.82
N PRO A 67 -2.67 3.07 0.30
CA PRO A 67 -2.44 2.63 -1.08
C PRO A 67 -3.20 3.48 -2.12
N LEU A 68 -4.19 4.27 -1.71
CA LEU A 68 -4.99 5.12 -2.58
C LEU A 68 -4.47 6.57 -2.60
N ASP A 69 -3.98 7.06 -1.45
CA ASP A 69 -3.43 8.43 -1.35
C ASP A 69 -1.93 8.51 -1.66
N SER A 70 -1.20 7.38 -1.65
CA SER A 70 0.19 7.31 -2.08
C SER A 70 0.29 7.32 -3.61
N SER A 71 1.31 8.03 -4.13
CA SER A 71 1.47 8.21 -5.58
C SER A 71 2.94 8.16 -6.00
N SER A 72 3.16 7.87 -7.28
CA SER A 72 4.50 7.93 -7.88
C SER A 72 4.41 8.30 -9.34
N ARG A 73 5.29 9.22 -9.77
CA ARG A 73 5.41 9.63 -11.17
C ARG A 73 5.83 8.49 -12.09
N ILE A 74 6.57 7.51 -11.57
CA ILE A 74 7.05 6.36 -12.36
C ILE A 74 6.05 5.22 -12.41
N LEU A 75 4.85 5.35 -11.81
CA LEU A 75 3.74 4.43 -12.01
C LEU A 75 3.11 4.63 -13.40
N ASP A 76 3.91 4.32 -14.42
CA ASP A 76 3.62 4.49 -15.86
C ASP A 76 4.08 3.21 -16.59
N PRO A 77 3.25 2.63 -17.48
CA PRO A 77 3.59 1.39 -18.20
C PRO A 77 4.84 1.53 -19.07
N ARG A 78 5.19 2.74 -19.51
CA ARG A 78 6.40 3.00 -20.30
C ARG A 78 7.68 2.87 -19.48
N VAL A 79 7.59 2.94 -18.15
CA VAL A 79 8.72 2.81 -17.23
C VAL A 79 8.74 1.42 -16.58
N LEU A 80 7.59 0.95 -16.10
CA LEU A 80 7.49 -0.31 -15.33
C LEU A 80 7.17 -1.55 -16.17
N GLY A 81 6.71 -1.36 -17.41
CA GLY A 81 6.07 -2.39 -18.23
C GLY A 81 4.60 -2.61 -17.86
N ASP A 82 3.84 -3.15 -18.81
CA ASP A 82 2.38 -3.30 -18.69
C ASP A 82 1.98 -4.18 -17.51
N LYS A 83 2.70 -5.28 -17.27
CA LYS A 83 2.36 -6.24 -16.21
C LYS A 83 2.34 -5.58 -14.82
N HIS A 84 3.42 -4.90 -14.44
CA HIS A 84 3.52 -4.25 -13.14
C HIS A 84 2.49 -3.12 -13.02
N TYR A 85 2.37 -2.29 -14.06
CA TYR A 85 1.41 -1.19 -14.07
C TYR A 85 -0.04 -1.67 -13.89
N ASN A 86 -0.47 -2.68 -14.66
CA ASN A 86 -1.84 -3.18 -14.62
C ASN A 86 -2.17 -3.79 -13.26
N ILE A 87 -1.28 -4.63 -12.70
CA ILE A 87 -1.50 -5.25 -11.38
C ILE A 87 -1.63 -4.17 -10.30
N ALA A 88 -0.78 -3.15 -10.31
CA ALA A 88 -0.89 -2.05 -9.35
C ALA A 88 -2.21 -1.27 -9.50
N ARG A 89 -2.66 -1.01 -10.74
CA ARG A 89 -3.95 -0.35 -10.99
C ARG A 89 -5.14 -1.19 -10.59
N ASP A 90 -5.11 -2.49 -10.82
CA ASP A 90 -6.17 -3.41 -10.44
C ASP A 90 -6.29 -3.52 -8.91
N VAL A 91 -5.16 -3.56 -8.19
CA VAL A 91 -5.14 -3.46 -6.72
C VAL A 91 -5.80 -2.17 -6.25
N GLN A 92 -5.45 -1.02 -6.82
CA GLN A 92 -6.06 0.27 -6.49
C GLN A 92 -7.56 0.28 -6.78
N LEU A 93 -7.99 -0.28 -7.91
CA LEU A 93 -9.41 -0.34 -8.29
C LEU A 93 -10.23 -1.19 -7.30
N VAL A 94 -9.71 -2.35 -6.90
CA VAL A 94 -10.37 -3.22 -5.91
C VAL A 94 -10.48 -2.51 -4.56
N LEU A 95 -9.42 -1.84 -4.11
CA LEU A 95 -9.43 -1.10 -2.84
C LEU A 95 -10.35 0.13 -2.89
N GLN A 96 -10.42 0.83 -4.02
CA GLN A 96 -11.36 1.94 -4.19
C GLN A 96 -12.81 1.46 -4.15
N ARG A 97 -13.16 0.41 -4.91
CA ARG A 97 -14.51 -0.17 -4.86
C ARG A 97 -14.87 -0.67 -3.46
N TYR A 98 -13.91 -1.25 -2.74
CA TYR A 98 -14.12 -1.64 -1.35
C TYR A 98 -14.44 -0.45 -0.45
N LYS A 99 -13.70 0.66 -0.58
CA LYS A 99 -13.97 1.91 0.15
C LYS A 99 -15.38 2.43 -0.11
N ASP A 100 -15.82 2.42 -1.38
CA ASP A 100 -17.18 2.84 -1.75
C ASP A 100 -18.27 1.93 -1.14
N LEU A 101 -17.98 0.63 -0.99
CA LEU A 101 -18.89 -0.33 -0.37
C LEU A 101 -18.90 -0.26 1.17
N GLN A 102 -17.89 0.32 1.82
CA GLN A 102 -17.82 0.37 3.29
C GLN A 102 -19.00 1.11 3.92
N ASP A 103 -19.45 2.22 3.33
CA ASP A 103 -20.60 2.99 3.84
C ASP A 103 -21.90 2.17 3.74
N ILE A 104 -22.06 1.44 2.64
CA ILE A 104 -23.20 0.53 2.44
C ILE A 104 -23.16 -0.59 3.48
N ILE A 105 -21.99 -1.23 3.68
CA ILE A 105 -21.80 -2.29 4.68
C ILE A 105 -22.10 -1.78 6.09
N ALA A 106 -21.69 -0.55 6.42
CA ALA A 106 -21.90 0.03 7.74
C ALA A 106 -23.39 0.29 8.06
N ILE A 107 -24.21 0.55 7.04
CA ILE A 107 -25.64 0.86 7.19
C ILE A 107 -26.51 -0.39 7.03
N LEU A 108 -26.29 -1.18 5.98
CA LEU A 108 -27.16 -2.29 5.56
C LEU A 108 -26.61 -3.65 5.99
N GLY A 109 -25.31 -3.78 6.24
CA GLY A 109 -24.64 -5.05 6.52
C GLY A 109 -24.11 -5.75 5.26
N MET A 110 -23.26 -6.75 5.47
CA MET A 110 -22.63 -7.53 4.39
C MET A 110 -23.62 -8.39 3.59
N ASP A 111 -24.73 -8.82 4.21
CA ASP A 111 -25.67 -9.76 3.60
C ASP A 111 -26.47 -9.15 2.44
N GLU A 112 -26.62 -7.82 2.46
CA GLU A 112 -27.35 -7.03 1.46
C GLU A 112 -26.54 -6.76 0.18
N LEU A 113 -25.25 -7.13 0.16
CA LEU A 113 -24.42 -7.02 -1.02
C LEU A 113 -24.71 -8.13 -2.03
N SER A 114 -24.48 -7.82 -3.31
CA SER A 114 -24.47 -8.85 -4.35
C SER A 114 -23.33 -9.86 -4.09
N GLU A 115 -23.46 -11.09 -4.61
CA GLU A 115 -22.39 -12.10 -4.46
C GLU A 115 -21.07 -11.64 -5.09
N GLU A 116 -21.13 -10.86 -6.17
CA GLU A 116 -19.95 -10.24 -6.79
C GLU A 116 -19.28 -9.22 -5.85
N ASP A 117 -20.08 -8.36 -5.22
CA ASP A 117 -19.56 -7.36 -4.27
C ASP A 117 -19.01 -8.02 -3.01
N LYS A 118 -19.64 -9.10 -2.50
CA LYS A 118 -19.11 -9.89 -1.39
C LYS A 118 -17.75 -10.49 -1.74
N GLN A 119 -17.59 -11.03 -2.95
CA GLN A 119 -16.31 -11.54 -3.42
C GLN A 119 -15.26 -10.43 -3.54
N LEU A 120 -15.64 -9.26 -4.06
CA LEU A 120 -14.77 -8.09 -4.15
C LEU A 120 -14.31 -7.64 -2.75
N VAL A 121 -15.22 -7.54 -1.79
CA VAL A 121 -14.90 -7.17 -0.39
C VAL A 121 -13.94 -8.18 0.23
N SER A 122 -14.18 -9.49 0.01
CA SER A 122 -13.29 -10.54 0.51
C SER A 122 -11.87 -10.39 -0.05
N ARG A 123 -11.73 -10.18 -1.37
CA ARG A 123 -10.42 -9.95 -2.01
C ARG A 123 -9.77 -8.66 -1.53
N ALA A 124 -10.54 -7.58 -1.40
CA ALA A 124 -10.02 -6.31 -0.93
C ALA A 124 -9.45 -6.40 0.49
N ARG A 125 -10.13 -7.11 1.40
CA ARG A 125 -9.61 -7.36 2.75
C ARG A 125 -8.32 -8.18 2.74
N LYS A 126 -8.24 -9.22 1.90
CA LYS A 126 -7.01 -10.01 1.73
C LYS A 126 -5.86 -9.15 1.20
N ILE A 127 -6.11 -8.33 0.18
CA ILE A 127 -5.14 -7.37 -0.37
C ILE A 127 -4.68 -6.39 0.72
N GLN A 128 -5.62 -5.81 1.48
CA GLN A 128 -5.31 -4.86 2.54
C GLN A 128 -4.41 -5.48 3.61
N ARG A 129 -4.66 -6.75 3.99
CA ARG A 129 -3.80 -7.49 4.92
C ARG A 129 -2.46 -7.87 4.29
N PHE A 130 -2.44 -8.27 3.02
CA PHE A 130 -1.20 -8.65 2.31
C PHE A 130 -0.25 -7.48 2.06
N LEU A 131 -0.74 -6.24 2.12
CA LEU A 131 0.10 -5.04 2.15
C LEU A 131 0.87 -4.86 3.47
N SER A 132 0.54 -5.62 4.53
CA SER A 132 1.35 -5.65 5.75
C SER A 132 2.57 -6.56 5.62
N GLN A 133 3.68 -6.15 6.21
CA GLN A 133 4.94 -6.87 6.15
C GLN A 133 5.73 -6.70 7.46
N PRO A 134 6.26 -7.78 8.05
CA PRO A 134 7.14 -7.68 9.21
C PRO A 134 8.48 -7.04 8.82
N PHE A 135 8.86 -5.97 9.52
CA PHE A 135 10.13 -5.28 9.31
C PHE A 135 11.24 -5.84 10.18
N HIS A 136 12.43 -6.01 9.61
CA HIS A 136 13.63 -6.44 10.34
C HIS A 136 13.94 -5.55 11.55
N VAL A 137 13.74 -4.24 11.42
CA VAL A 137 13.95 -3.27 12.51
C VAL A 137 12.87 -3.35 13.61
N ALA A 138 11.73 -3.99 13.32
CA ALA A 138 10.64 -4.16 14.26
C ALA A 138 10.69 -5.53 14.97
N GLU A 139 11.62 -6.41 14.60
CA GLU A 139 11.73 -7.77 15.12
C GLU A 139 11.91 -7.80 16.65
N GLU A 140 12.72 -6.90 17.20
CA GLU A 140 12.95 -6.81 18.66
C GLU A 140 11.67 -6.45 19.44
N PHE A 141 10.76 -5.69 18.83
CA PHE A 141 9.52 -5.26 19.48
C PHE A 141 8.35 -6.22 19.23
N THR A 142 8.35 -6.92 18.10
CA THR A 142 7.22 -7.75 17.64
C THR A 142 7.47 -9.24 17.83
N GLY A 143 8.72 -9.67 18.01
CA GLY A 143 9.13 -11.08 18.06
C GLY A 143 8.94 -11.84 16.74
N THR A 144 8.54 -11.16 15.66
CA THR A 144 8.34 -11.74 14.34
C THR A 144 9.54 -11.38 13.45
N PRO A 145 10.23 -12.38 12.86
CA PRO A 145 11.35 -12.11 11.97
C PRO A 145 10.96 -11.21 10.81
N GLY A 146 11.81 -10.23 10.51
CA GLY A 146 11.63 -9.40 9.34
C GLY A 146 11.74 -10.20 8.04
N VAL A 147 11.03 -9.76 7.00
CA VAL A 147 11.12 -10.38 5.67
C VAL A 147 11.46 -9.33 4.63
N TYR A 148 12.24 -9.72 3.62
CA TYR A 148 12.48 -8.93 2.41
C TYR A 148 11.79 -9.62 1.23
N VAL A 149 10.87 -8.91 0.57
CA VAL A 149 10.10 -9.43 -0.56
C VAL A 149 10.67 -8.86 -1.86
N LYS A 150 10.93 -9.73 -2.85
CA LYS A 150 11.41 -9.30 -4.16
C LYS A 150 10.27 -8.74 -5.00
N LEU A 151 10.60 -7.84 -5.92
CA LEU A 151 9.64 -7.22 -6.82
C LEU A 151 8.86 -8.25 -7.64
N GLU A 152 9.52 -9.28 -8.19
CA GLU A 152 8.83 -10.30 -8.98
C GLU A 152 7.81 -11.09 -8.15
N ASP A 153 8.14 -11.36 -6.88
CA ASP A 153 7.28 -12.07 -5.95
C ASP A 153 6.10 -11.21 -5.50
N THR A 154 6.30 -9.90 -5.29
CA THR A 154 5.22 -8.95 -5.02
C THR A 154 4.22 -8.92 -6.17
N ILE A 155 4.69 -8.72 -7.40
CA ILE A 155 3.85 -8.64 -8.59
C ILE A 155 3.05 -9.94 -8.76
N ARG A 156 3.71 -11.09 -8.65
CA ARG A 156 3.07 -12.41 -8.74
C ARG A 156 2.05 -12.65 -7.63
N GLY A 157 2.38 -12.28 -6.39
CA GLY A 157 1.47 -12.46 -5.25
C GLY A 157 0.16 -11.68 -5.44
N PHE A 158 0.25 -10.40 -5.82
CA PHE A 158 -0.95 -9.60 -6.08
C PHE A 158 -1.72 -10.08 -7.32
N GLU A 159 -1.04 -10.50 -8.39
CA GLU A 159 -1.69 -11.09 -9.58
C GLU A 159 -2.55 -12.30 -9.21
N GLU A 160 -2.02 -13.22 -8.40
CA GLU A 160 -2.71 -14.45 -8.02
C GLU A 160 -3.88 -14.18 -7.05
N ILE A 161 -3.77 -13.17 -6.18
CA ILE A 161 -4.89 -12.72 -5.34
C ILE A 161 -5.99 -12.11 -6.21
N LEU A 162 -5.64 -11.22 -7.14
CA LEU A 162 -6.59 -10.59 -8.06
C LEU A 162 -7.32 -11.61 -8.95
N SER A 163 -6.62 -12.66 -9.39
CA SER A 163 -7.18 -13.73 -10.20
C SER A 163 -8.10 -14.68 -9.43
N GLY A 164 -8.17 -14.56 -8.10
CA GLY A 164 -9.00 -15.39 -7.24
C GLY A 164 -8.40 -16.75 -6.87
N LYS A 165 -7.11 -16.98 -7.14
CA LYS A 165 -6.44 -18.28 -6.86
C LYS A 165 -6.44 -18.63 -5.36
N TYR A 166 -6.57 -17.62 -4.50
CA TYR A 166 -6.56 -17.75 -3.05
C TYR A 166 -7.89 -17.30 -2.39
N ASP A 167 -8.99 -17.37 -3.13
CA ASP A 167 -10.32 -17.01 -2.62
C ASP A 167 -10.77 -17.92 -1.45
N ASP A 168 -10.32 -19.16 -1.41
CA ASP A 168 -10.65 -20.11 -0.33
C ASP A 168 -9.83 -19.90 0.96
N LEU A 169 -8.74 -19.13 0.91
CA LEU A 169 -7.88 -18.92 2.07
C LEU A 169 -8.46 -17.87 3.02
N PRO A 170 -8.31 -18.02 4.35
CA PRO A 170 -8.79 -17.06 5.33
C PRO A 170 -7.98 -15.75 5.28
N GLU A 171 -8.63 -14.61 5.53
CA GLU A 171 -7.98 -13.28 5.55
C GLU A 171 -6.76 -13.21 6.48
N GLN A 172 -6.81 -13.92 7.62
CA GLN A 172 -5.73 -13.96 8.61
C GLN A 172 -4.42 -14.57 8.07
N ALA A 173 -4.50 -15.39 7.02
CA ALA A 173 -3.31 -15.96 6.38
C ALA A 173 -2.48 -14.89 5.64
N PHE A 174 -3.11 -13.79 5.23
CA PHE A 174 -2.46 -12.69 4.50
C PHE A 174 -1.84 -11.63 5.41
N TYR A 175 -2.05 -11.70 6.72
CA TYR A 175 -1.57 -10.70 7.65
C TYR A 175 -0.12 -10.97 8.09
N MET A 176 0.75 -9.96 8.07
CA MET A 176 2.16 -10.02 8.54
C MET A 176 2.92 -11.23 7.97
N VAL A 177 3.01 -11.28 6.65
CA VAL A 177 3.74 -12.29 5.87
C VAL A 177 4.60 -11.60 4.82
N GLY A 178 5.60 -12.30 4.28
CA GLY A 178 6.38 -11.82 3.15
C GLY A 178 5.75 -12.14 1.81
N GLY A 179 6.04 -13.32 1.30
CA GLY A 179 5.56 -13.78 -0.02
C GLY A 179 4.22 -14.52 0.01
N ILE A 180 3.70 -14.83 -1.17
CA ILE A 180 2.44 -15.58 -1.32
C ILE A 180 2.59 -17.04 -0.85
N GLU A 181 3.79 -17.58 -0.88
CA GLU A 181 4.11 -18.90 -0.34
C GLU A 181 3.88 -18.96 1.18
N GLU A 182 4.28 -17.91 1.91
CA GLU A 182 4.08 -17.83 3.35
C GLU A 182 2.60 -17.73 3.72
N VAL A 183 1.77 -17.11 2.86
CA VAL A 183 0.30 -17.11 3.03
C VAL A 183 -0.22 -18.55 3.04
N VAL A 184 0.20 -19.37 2.08
CA VAL A 184 -0.24 -20.77 1.99
C VAL A 184 0.26 -21.58 3.18
N GLU A 185 1.50 -21.38 3.62
CA GLU A 185 2.02 -22.05 4.81
C GLU A 185 1.26 -21.65 6.08
N LYS A 186 0.92 -20.37 6.20
CA LYS A 186 0.16 -19.85 7.33
C LYS A 186 -1.29 -20.35 7.32
N ALA A 187 -1.93 -20.43 6.16
CA ALA A 187 -3.26 -21.03 6.02
C ALA A 187 -3.28 -22.48 6.52
N LYS A 188 -2.29 -23.29 6.13
CA LYS A 188 -2.14 -24.67 6.62
C LYS A 188 -2.03 -24.76 8.14
N LYS A 189 -1.29 -23.82 8.77
CA LYS A 189 -1.18 -23.74 10.24
C LYS A 189 -2.48 -23.35 10.92
N LEU A 190 -3.35 -22.60 10.23
CA LEU A 190 -4.69 -22.23 10.70
C LEU A 190 -5.73 -23.34 10.50
N GLY A 191 -5.35 -24.47 9.90
CA GLY A 191 -6.23 -25.61 9.68
C GLY A 191 -7.07 -25.53 8.41
N VAL A 192 -6.65 -24.71 7.44
CA VAL A 192 -7.24 -24.58 6.10
C VAL A 192 -6.27 -25.09 5.04
#